data_AF-A0A504YYP4-F1
#
_entry.id   AF-A0A504YYP4-F1
#
_cell.length_a   1.000
_cell.length_b   1.000
_cell.length_c   1.000
_cell.angle_alpha   90.00
_cell.angle_beta   90.00
_cell.angle_gamma   90.00
#
_symmetry.space_group_name_H-M   'P 1'
#
loop_
_entity.id
_entity.type
_entity.pdbx_description
1 polymer ?
#
loop_
_entity_poly.entity_id
_entity_poly.type
_entity_poly.pdbx_seq_one_letter_code
_entity_poly.pdbx_strand_id
1 'polypeptide(L)'
;MLQTNIRLPEFSMYRLVSENVESDWPETRTKPCGGVSFHLEERPQKLIAWINEHFILPHAMVVNENRFLNVGFECLRLDPGDLKSDDNYPDQSTVLIQMTAKGEVSIRTDHLEIAANIVQSIVRYLNVRELVSTCDFPLTMQQLKELMELVQHICTRMHIA
;
A
#
# COMPACT_ATOMS: atom_id res chain seq x y z
N MET A 1 -24.35 -31.04 12.29
CA MET A 1 -23.81 -29.67 12.37
C MET A 1 -23.00 -29.42 11.11
N LEU A 2 -23.33 -28.40 10.31
CA LEU A 2 -22.53 -28.02 9.15
C LEU A 2 -21.33 -27.21 9.66
N GLN A 3 -20.15 -27.82 9.66
CA GLN A 3 -18.92 -27.14 9.99
C GLN A 3 -18.41 -26.46 8.72
N THR A 4 -18.69 -25.16 8.56
CA THR A 4 -18.20 -24.36 7.43
C THR A 4 -16.83 -23.79 7.77
N ASN A 5 -15.79 -24.26 7.07
CA ASN A 5 -14.46 -23.66 7.12
C ASN A 5 -14.45 -22.38 6.27
N ILE A 6 -14.62 -21.23 6.93
CA ILE A 6 -14.48 -19.92 6.29
C ILE A 6 -13.01 -19.51 6.37
N ARG A 7 -12.37 -19.30 5.22
CA ARG A 7 -11.01 -18.74 5.15
C ARG A 7 -11.11 -17.26 4.82
N LEU A 8 -10.42 -16.44 5.59
CA LEU A 8 -10.33 -15.01 5.33
C LEU A 8 -9.28 -14.73 4.26
N PRO A 9 -9.53 -13.79 3.33
CA PRO A 9 -8.52 -13.31 2.40
C PRO A 9 -7.31 -12.67 3.11
N GLU A 10 -6.18 -12.62 2.40
CA GLU A 10 -4.90 -12.06 2.89
C GLU A 10 -5.05 -10.59 3.36
N PHE A 11 -5.79 -9.78 2.60
CA PHE A 11 -6.03 -8.37 2.92
C PHE A 11 -7.42 -8.14 3.52
N SER A 12 -7.92 -9.09 4.33
CA SER A 12 -9.21 -8.97 5.03
C SER A 12 -9.33 -7.77 5.97
N MET A 13 -8.20 -7.24 6.46
CA MET A 13 -8.17 -6.04 7.32
C MET A 13 -8.07 -4.72 6.54
N TYR A 14 -8.35 -4.75 5.23
CA TYR A 14 -8.36 -3.57 4.38
C TYR A 14 -9.79 -3.30 3.91
N ARG A 15 -10.28 -2.09 4.17
CA ARG A 15 -11.62 -1.65 3.79
C ARG A 15 -11.55 -0.84 2.51
N LEU A 16 -12.38 -1.18 1.52
CA LEU A 16 -12.56 -0.35 0.33
C LEU A 16 -13.13 1.01 0.73
N VAL A 17 -12.43 2.07 0.35
CA VAL A 17 -12.82 3.47 0.59
C VAL A 17 -13.37 4.12 -0.68
N SER A 18 -12.79 3.78 -1.82
CA SER A 18 -13.01 4.48 -3.08
C SER A 18 -12.75 3.52 -4.24
N GLU A 19 -13.68 3.43 -5.18
CA GLU A 19 -13.51 2.67 -6.43
C GLU A 19 -12.84 3.51 -7.52
N ASN A 20 -12.85 4.84 -7.35
CA ASN A 20 -12.12 5.77 -8.18
C ASN A 20 -11.60 6.98 -7.39
N VAL A 21 -10.34 6.89 -6.96
CA VAL A 21 -9.66 7.88 -6.08
C VAL A 21 -9.61 9.31 -6.65
N GLU A 22 -9.90 9.50 -7.93
CA GLU A 22 -10.03 10.83 -8.53
C GLU A 22 -11.44 11.43 -8.39
N SER A 23 -12.49 10.62 -8.29
CA SER A 23 -13.88 11.08 -8.28
C SER A 23 -14.58 10.99 -6.92
N ASP A 24 -14.30 9.96 -6.13
CA ASP A 24 -15.08 9.65 -4.90
C ASP A 24 -14.21 9.60 -3.63
N TRP A 25 -12.99 10.14 -3.69
CA TRP A 25 -12.09 10.15 -2.54
C TRP A 25 -12.59 11.08 -1.42
N PRO A 26 -12.72 10.60 -0.16
CA PRO A 26 -13.18 11.43 0.94
C PRO A 26 -12.23 12.58 1.27
N GLU A 27 -12.75 13.81 1.40
CA GLU A 27 -11.96 14.99 1.80
C GLU A 27 -11.32 14.86 3.19
N THR A 28 -11.91 14.04 4.05
CA THR A 28 -11.39 13.76 5.40
C THR A 28 -10.12 12.91 5.38
N ARG A 29 -9.74 12.33 4.23
CA ARG A 29 -8.57 11.46 4.10
C ARG A 29 -7.52 12.08 3.21
N THR A 30 -6.28 12.02 3.69
CA THR A 30 -5.13 12.50 2.91
C THR A 30 -4.57 11.37 2.05
N LYS A 31 -4.15 11.71 0.84
CA LYS A 31 -3.49 10.76 -0.05
C LYS A 31 -2.03 10.58 0.42
N PRO A 32 -1.52 9.34 0.48
CA PRO A 32 -0.17 9.07 0.94
C PRO A 32 0.88 9.72 0.03
N CYS A 33 1.98 10.15 0.64
CA CYS A 33 3.11 10.77 -0.06
C CYS A 33 4.09 9.71 -0.58
N GLY A 34 4.25 8.61 0.15
CA GLY A 34 5.12 7.50 -0.21
C GLY A 34 4.45 6.48 -1.14
N GLY A 35 5.29 5.62 -1.72
CA GLY A 35 4.82 4.51 -2.54
C GLY A 35 5.90 3.79 -3.32
N VAL A 36 5.43 2.83 -4.11
CA VAL A 36 6.23 2.00 -5.01
C VAL A 36 5.60 2.02 -6.39
N SER A 37 6.42 2.22 -7.41
CA SER A 37 6.03 2.14 -8.81
C SER A 37 6.83 1.07 -9.53
N PHE A 38 6.18 0.34 -10.42
CA PHE A 38 6.79 -0.70 -11.23
C PHE A 38 5.97 -0.94 -12.50
N HIS A 39 6.52 -1.73 -13.42
CA HIS A 39 5.86 -2.09 -14.66
C HIS A 39 5.51 -3.58 -14.68
N LEU A 40 4.31 -3.91 -15.17
CA LEU A 40 3.85 -5.27 -15.41
C LEU A 40 3.44 -5.44 -16.86
N GLU A 41 3.88 -6.54 -17.48
CA GLU A 41 3.41 -6.98 -18.81
C GLU A 41 2.04 -7.69 -18.73
N GLU A 42 1.15 -7.20 -17.87
CA GLU A 42 -0.16 -7.80 -17.62
C GLU A 42 -1.29 -6.79 -17.81
N ARG A 43 -2.51 -7.29 -18.01
CA ARG A 43 -3.67 -6.43 -18.21
C ARG A 43 -4.29 -6.01 -16.86
N PRO A 44 -4.88 -4.81 -16.74
CA PRO A 44 -5.58 -4.35 -15.54
C PRO A 44 -6.65 -5.33 -15.01
N GLN A 45 -7.27 -6.11 -15.91
CA GLN A 45 -8.21 -7.20 -15.57
C GLN A 45 -7.61 -8.21 -14.58
N LYS A 46 -6.33 -8.55 -14.73
CA LYS A 46 -5.65 -9.51 -13.87
C LYS A 46 -5.42 -8.95 -12.47
N LEU A 47 -5.07 -7.67 -12.38
CA LEU A 47 -4.92 -6.99 -11.10
C LEU A 47 -6.28 -6.81 -10.40
N ILE A 48 -7.35 -6.53 -11.15
CA ILE A 48 -8.73 -6.50 -10.61
C ILE A 48 -9.15 -7.88 -10.10
N ALA A 49 -8.85 -8.95 -10.83
CA ALA A 49 -9.11 -10.31 -10.37
C ALA A 49 -8.36 -10.63 -9.08
N TRP A 50 -7.08 -10.25 -8.99
CA TRP A 50 -6.31 -10.34 -7.74
C TRP A 50 -6.99 -9.62 -6.59
N ILE A 51 -7.44 -8.36 -6.79
CA ILE A 51 -8.13 -7.60 -5.73
C ILE A 51 -9.42 -8.32 -5.29
N ASN A 52 -10.22 -8.79 -6.23
CA ASN A 52 -11.45 -9.53 -5.94
C ASN A 52 -11.22 -10.82 -5.14
N GLU A 53 -10.06 -11.46 -5.31
CA GLU A 53 -9.70 -12.70 -4.58
C GLU A 53 -9.04 -12.43 -3.23
N HIS A 54 -8.34 -11.30 -3.06
CA HIS A 54 -7.48 -11.06 -1.90
C HIS A 54 -8.04 -10.02 -0.90
N PHE A 55 -9.10 -9.27 -1.27
CA PHE A 55 -9.76 -8.29 -0.42
C PHE A 55 -11.22 -8.68 -0.13
N ILE A 56 -11.76 -8.13 0.96
CA ILE A 56 -13.20 -8.22 1.25
C ILE A 56 -13.87 -6.99 0.64
N LEU A 57 -14.66 -7.20 -0.41
CA LEU A 57 -15.31 -6.14 -1.17
C LEU A 57 -16.84 -6.25 -1.01
N PRO A 58 -17.58 -5.12 -1.00
CA PRO A 58 -19.04 -5.15 -0.96
C PRO A 58 -19.63 -5.78 -2.23
N HIS A 59 -18.98 -5.57 -3.37
CA HIS A 59 -19.32 -6.15 -4.66
C HIS A 59 -18.02 -6.45 -5.44
N ALA A 60 -18.06 -7.39 -6.38
CA ALA A 60 -16.91 -7.68 -7.23
C ALA A 60 -16.62 -6.48 -8.14
N MET A 61 -15.38 -6.01 -8.14
CA MET A 61 -14.96 -4.92 -9.01
C MET A 61 -14.88 -5.38 -10.46
N VAL A 62 -15.28 -4.48 -11.36
CA VAL A 62 -15.25 -4.68 -12.81
C VAL A 62 -14.28 -3.72 -13.46
N VAL A 63 -13.86 -4.06 -14.67
CA VAL A 63 -12.92 -3.23 -15.42
C VAL A 63 -13.65 -2.02 -15.99
N ASN A 64 -13.20 -0.82 -15.61
CA ASN A 64 -13.69 0.42 -16.19
C ASN A 64 -13.39 0.48 -17.70
N GLU A 65 -14.24 1.16 -18.48
CA GLU A 65 -14.11 1.26 -19.94
C GLU A 65 -12.73 1.77 -20.39
N ASN A 66 -12.13 2.66 -19.58
CA ASN A 66 -10.82 3.26 -19.83
C ASN A 66 -9.63 2.31 -19.56
N ARG A 67 -9.88 1.07 -19.11
CA ARG A 67 -8.84 0.10 -18.68
C ARG A 67 -7.86 0.72 -17.68
N PHE A 68 -8.39 1.55 -16.79
CA PHE A 68 -7.65 2.21 -15.73
C PHE A 68 -8.16 1.68 -14.41
N LEU A 69 -7.24 1.27 -13.54
CA LEU A 69 -7.53 0.90 -12.16
C LEU A 69 -7.08 2.04 -11.26
N ASN A 70 -7.94 2.46 -10.33
CA ASN A 70 -7.63 3.53 -9.40
C ASN A 70 -8.43 3.39 -8.12
N VAL A 71 -8.05 2.47 -7.26
CA VAL A 71 -8.83 2.11 -6.07
C VAL A 71 -8.09 2.49 -4.80
N GLY A 72 -8.87 2.80 -3.76
CA GLY A 72 -8.35 3.21 -2.48
C GLY A 72 -8.88 2.33 -1.34
N PHE A 73 -7.98 1.95 -0.46
CA PHE A 73 -8.23 1.14 0.72
C PHE A 73 -7.72 1.83 1.98
N GLU A 74 -8.28 1.42 3.12
CA GLU A 74 -7.85 1.81 4.45
C GLU A 74 -7.47 0.54 5.24
N CYS A 75 -6.29 0.56 5.88
CA CYS A 75 -5.82 -0.52 6.74
C CYS A 75 -6.40 -0.37 8.15
N LEU A 76 -7.23 -1.31 8.58
CA LEU A 76 -7.89 -1.31 9.88
C LEU A 76 -7.01 -1.83 11.03
N ARG A 77 -5.76 -2.22 10.74
CA ARG A 77 -4.80 -2.76 11.75
C ARG A 77 -4.04 -1.67 12.49
N LEU A 78 -3.93 -0.50 11.89
CA LEU A 78 -3.13 0.59 12.43
C LEU A 78 -3.99 1.33 13.45
N ASP A 79 -3.58 1.29 14.71
CA ASP A 79 -4.25 2.03 15.77
C ASP A 79 -4.01 3.54 15.56
N PRO A 80 -5.04 4.40 15.69
CA PRO A 80 -4.87 5.86 15.65
C PRO A 80 -3.91 6.39 16.72
N GLY A 81 -3.56 5.56 17.72
CA GLY A 81 -2.71 5.90 18.86
C GLY A 81 -1.23 5.48 18.73
N ASP A 82 -0.86 4.60 17.78
CA ASP A 82 0.52 4.12 17.63
C ASP A 82 1.41 5.09 16.85
N LEU A 83 0.80 6.01 16.12
CA LEU A 83 1.46 7.16 15.54
C LEU A 83 0.79 8.35 16.17
N LYS A 84 1.55 9.13 16.97
CA LYS A 84 1.07 10.44 17.41
C LYS A 84 0.53 11.15 16.18
N SER A 85 -0.78 11.34 16.13
CA SER A 85 -1.41 12.31 15.25
C SER A 85 -0.92 13.67 15.74
N ASP A 86 0.31 14.01 15.38
CA ASP A 86 0.70 15.40 15.30
C ASP A 86 -0.29 16.03 14.32
N ASP A 87 -0.79 17.24 14.59
CA ASP A 87 -1.82 17.91 13.78
C ASP A 87 -1.39 18.06 12.29
N ASN A 88 -0.13 17.76 11.99
CA ASN A 88 0.51 17.77 10.68
C ASN A 88 0.54 16.43 9.93
N TYR A 89 0.22 15.29 10.54
CA TYR A 89 0.35 13.98 9.88
C TYR A 89 -0.99 13.24 9.77
N PRO A 90 -1.78 13.53 8.73
CA PRO A 90 -3.09 12.92 8.54
C PRO A 90 -2.97 11.43 8.19
N ASP A 91 -3.78 10.62 8.88
CA ASP A 91 -4.19 9.24 8.59
C ASP A 91 -3.25 8.42 7.69
N GLN A 92 -2.24 7.79 8.32
CA GLN A 92 -1.19 7.01 7.64
C GLN A 92 -1.70 5.66 7.09
N SER A 93 -2.93 5.27 7.42
CA SER A 93 -3.45 3.92 7.16
C SER A 93 -3.90 3.66 5.72
N THR A 94 -3.82 4.67 4.84
CA THR A 94 -4.34 4.61 3.47
C THR A 94 -3.40 3.86 2.51
N VAL A 95 -4.03 3.11 1.60
CA VAL A 95 -3.38 2.45 0.47
C VAL A 95 -4.12 2.77 -0.82
N LEU A 96 -3.41 3.28 -1.82
CA LEU A 96 -3.95 3.48 -3.17
C LEU A 96 -3.29 2.49 -4.13
N ILE A 97 -4.09 1.82 -4.95
CA ILE A 97 -3.61 0.89 -5.98
C ILE A 97 -4.08 1.42 -7.33
N GLN A 98 -3.13 1.78 -8.18
CA GLN A 98 -3.41 2.33 -9.49
C GLN A 98 -2.67 1.54 -10.56
N MET A 99 -3.30 1.37 -11.73
CA MET A 99 -2.68 0.77 -12.89
C MET A 99 -3.16 1.45 -14.17
N THR A 100 -2.20 1.87 -14.99
CA THR A 100 -2.46 2.45 -16.31
C THR A 100 -2.72 1.34 -17.34
N ALA A 101 -3.37 1.70 -18.46
CA ALA A 101 -3.55 0.78 -19.59
C ALA A 101 -2.24 0.31 -20.23
N LYS A 102 -1.12 1.00 -19.94
CA LYS A 102 0.23 0.64 -20.39
C LYS A 102 0.90 -0.39 -19.49
N GLY A 103 0.31 -0.75 -18.35
CA GLY A 103 0.92 -1.70 -17.41
C GLY A 103 1.77 -1.04 -16.32
N GLU A 104 1.81 0.28 -16.23
CA GLU A 104 2.45 0.97 -15.11
C GLU A 104 1.57 0.85 -13.88
N VAL A 105 2.12 0.29 -12.80
CA VAL A 105 1.46 0.11 -11.51
C VAL A 105 2.08 1.04 -10.48
N SER A 106 1.23 1.69 -9.68
CA SER A 106 1.66 2.45 -8.51
C SER A 106 0.86 2.05 -7.28
N ILE A 107 1.58 1.62 -6.24
CA ILE A 107 1.04 1.32 -4.91
C ILE A 107 1.48 2.46 -4.00
N ARG A 108 0.55 3.33 -3.61
CA ARG A 108 0.84 4.48 -2.74
C ARG A 108 0.40 4.20 -1.32
N THR A 109 1.31 4.35 -0.38
CA THR A 109 1.09 4.21 1.06
C THR A 109 2.33 4.76 1.78
N ASP A 110 2.17 5.30 2.98
CA ASP A 110 3.31 5.79 3.77
C ASP A 110 3.98 4.66 4.58
N HIS A 111 3.40 3.45 4.57
CA HIS A 111 3.94 2.28 5.25
C HIS A 111 4.68 1.35 4.29
N LEU A 112 6.01 1.34 4.39
CA LEU A 112 6.90 0.47 3.60
C LEU A 112 6.51 -1.01 3.67
N GLU A 113 6.17 -1.51 4.86
CA GLU A 113 5.80 -2.92 5.06
C GLU A 113 4.49 -3.29 4.34
N ILE A 114 3.49 -2.39 4.38
CA ILE A 114 2.23 -2.59 3.65
C ILE A 114 2.47 -2.62 2.15
N ALA A 115 3.27 -1.67 1.63
CA ALA A 115 3.64 -1.64 0.23
C ALA A 115 4.35 -2.93 -0.19
N ALA A 116 5.34 -3.36 0.59
CA ALA A 116 6.10 -4.58 0.31
C ALA A 116 5.19 -5.82 0.29
N ASN A 117 4.28 -5.96 1.25
CA ASN A 117 3.39 -7.10 1.33
C ASN A 117 2.42 -7.16 0.14
N ILE A 118 1.83 -6.01 -0.24
CA ILE A 118 0.96 -5.91 -1.41
C ILE A 118 1.70 -6.26 -2.70
N VAL A 119 2.88 -5.67 -2.92
CA VAL A 119 3.71 -5.95 -4.11
C VAL A 119 4.07 -7.42 -4.19
N GLN A 120 4.49 -8.03 -3.08
CA GLN A 120 4.83 -9.45 -3.05
C GLN A 120 3.63 -10.34 -3.34
N SER A 121 2.44 -10.02 -2.81
CA SER A 121 1.21 -10.77 -3.10
C SER A 121 0.84 -10.69 -4.58
N ILE A 122 0.91 -9.49 -5.19
CA ILE A 122 0.67 -9.29 -6.63
C ILE A 122 1.66 -10.11 -7.46
N VAL A 123 2.95 -10.05 -7.13
CA VAL A 123 4.03 -10.77 -7.84
C VAL A 123 3.82 -12.28 -7.76
N ARG A 124 3.45 -12.81 -6.59
CA ARG A 124 3.12 -14.23 -6.40
C ARG A 124 1.91 -14.65 -7.22
N TYR A 125 0.84 -13.84 -7.20
CA TYR A 125 -0.39 -14.12 -7.94
C TYR A 125 -0.17 -14.14 -9.46
N LEU A 126 0.60 -13.18 -9.97
CA LEU A 126 0.92 -13.06 -11.39
C LEU A 126 2.09 -13.95 -11.82
N ASN A 127 2.70 -14.69 -10.89
CA ASN A 127 3.86 -15.56 -11.14
C ASN A 127 5.04 -14.82 -11.80
N VAL A 128 5.25 -13.57 -11.40
CA VAL A 128 6.37 -12.73 -11.85
C VAL A 128 7.64 -13.16 -11.09
N ARG A 129 8.72 -13.43 -11.82
CA ARG A 129 9.98 -13.91 -11.21
C ARG A 129 10.88 -12.78 -10.73
N GLU A 130 11.00 -11.75 -11.54
CA GLU A 130 11.84 -10.58 -11.29
C GLU A 130 11.01 -9.34 -11.54
N LEU A 131 11.06 -8.41 -10.58
CA LEU A 131 10.36 -7.14 -10.67
C LEU A 131 11.35 -6.03 -10.34
N VAL A 132 11.55 -5.11 -11.29
CA VAL A 132 12.26 -3.87 -11.02
C VAL A 132 11.22 -2.84 -10.56
N SER A 133 11.43 -2.30 -9.37
CA SER A 133 10.57 -1.27 -8.79
C SER A 133 11.38 -0.05 -8.38
N THR A 134 10.72 1.11 -8.39
CA THR A 134 11.23 2.34 -7.81
C THR A 134 10.36 2.68 -6.62
N CYS A 135 10.98 2.93 -5.47
CA CYS A 135 10.28 3.28 -4.24
C CYS A 135 10.74 4.64 -3.73
N ASP A 136 9.79 5.38 -3.15
CA ASP A 136 10.07 6.62 -2.45
C ASP A 136 9.22 6.66 -1.17
N PHE A 137 9.89 6.78 -0.02
CA PHE A 137 9.26 6.83 1.30
C PHE A 137 9.94 7.94 2.12
N PRO A 138 9.57 9.22 1.88
CA PRO A 138 10.30 10.36 2.42
C PRO A 138 10.39 10.35 3.96
N LEU A 139 9.28 10.05 4.65
CA LEU A 139 9.24 10.02 6.11
C LEU A 139 10.16 8.92 6.67
N THR A 140 10.05 7.70 6.15
CA THR A 140 10.89 6.57 6.59
C THR A 140 12.37 6.86 6.32
N MET A 141 12.69 7.50 5.19
CA MET A 141 14.06 7.86 4.84
C MET A 141 14.61 8.95 5.77
N GLN A 142 13.78 9.93 6.16
CA GLN A 142 14.16 10.94 7.14
C GLN A 142 14.42 10.32 8.52
N GLN A 143 13.53 9.46 9.00
CA GLN A 143 13.71 8.75 10.27
C GLN A 143 15.00 7.91 10.29
N LEU A 144 15.30 7.23 9.18
CA LEU A 144 16.55 6.49 9.03
C LEU A 144 17.77 7.41 9.11
N LYS A 145 17.72 8.57 8.45
CA LYS A 145 18.81 9.56 8.47
C LYS A 145 19.06 10.08 9.88
N GLU A 146 18.02 10.46 10.61
CA GLU A 146 18.11 10.92 12.00
C GLU A 146 18.71 9.84 12.92
N LEU A 147 18.31 8.58 12.73
CA LEU A 147 18.86 7.46 13.48
C LEU A 147 20.34 7.22 13.17
N MET A 148 20.75 7.32 11.90
CA MET A 148 22.15 7.18 11.50
C MET A 148 23.04 8.26 12.12
N GLU A 149 22.56 9.51 12.15
CA GLU A 149 23.25 10.62 12.80
C GLU A 149 23.41 10.37 14.31
N LEU A 150 22.35 9.90 14.98
CA LEU A 150 22.40 9.55 16.40
C LEU A 150 23.44 8.44 16.70
N VAL A 151 23.46 7.37 15.89
CA VAL A 151 24.42 6.27 16.05
C VAL A 151 25.85 6.78 15.87
N GLN A 152 26.10 7.65 14.90
CA GLN A 152 27.42 8.25 14.68
C GLN A 152 27.89 9.08 15.89
N HIS A 153 26.99 9.83 16.52
CA HIS A 153 27.27 10.55 17.76
C HIS A 153 27.59 9.62 18.95
N ILE A 154 26.92 8.47 19.05
CA ILE A 154 27.21 7.48 20.11
C ILE A 154 28.58 6.83 19.89
N CYS A 155 28.90 6.42 18.66
CA CYS A 155 30.19 5.81 18.33
C CYS A 155 31.36 6.76 18.60
N THR A 156 31.23 8.05 18.27
CA THR A 156 32.26 9.06 18.56
C THR A 156 32.46 9.28 20.06
N ARG A 157 31.40 9.21 20.87
CA ARG A 157 31.52 9.29 22.34
C ARG A 157 32.21 8.07 22.96
N MET A 158 31.97 6.87 22.44
CA MET A 158 32.65 5.65 22.94
C MET A 158 34.13 5.59 22.55
N HIS A 159 34.56 6.30 21.51
CA HIS A 159 35.97 6.34 21.09
C HIS A 159 36.83 7.34 21.90
N ILE A 160 36.18 8.21 22.69
CA ILE A 160 36.84 9.26 23.50
C ILE A 160 36.89 8.87 24.99
N ALA A 161 36.20 7.81 25.40
CA ALA A 161 36.26 7.21 26.74
C ALA A 161 37.24 6.04 26.78
#